data_AF-Q0S2A3-F1
#
_entry.id   AF-Q0S2A3-F1
#
_cell.length_a   1.000
_cell.length_b   1.000
_cell.length_c   1.000
_cell.angle_alpha   90.00
_cell.angle_beta   90.00
_cell.angle_gamma   90.00
#
_symmetry.space_group_name_H-M   'P 1'
#
loop_
_entity.id
_entity.type
_entity.pdbx_description
1 polymer ?
#
loop_
_entity_poly.entity_id
_entity_poly.type
_entity_poly.pdbx_seq_one_letter_code
_entity_poly.pdbx_strand_id
1 'polypeptide(L)'
;MTSAVGQNCSYLCRAIAQELENTQRTCEYIGDTPLTTELWTEAVALSDACSRYLELGYQLRIKAMEVGISPKQWQEIRKGRAGR
;
A
#
# COMPACT_ATOMS: atom_id res chain seq x y z
N MET A 1 16.94 -11.54 -9.41
CA MET A 1 15.93 -12.11 -8.49
C MET A 1 14.59 -11.55 -8.88
N THR A 2 13.70 -12.41 -9.38
CA THR A 2 12.40 -12.06 -9.97
C THR A 2 11.38 -11.79 -8.86
N SER A 3 11.10 -10.53 -8.56
CA SER A 3 9.98 -10.16 -7.68
C SER A 3 8.68 -10.45 -8.42
N ALA A 4 7.90 -11.38 -7.87
CA ALA A 4 6.58 -11.75 -8.34
C ALA A 4 5.67 -10.52 -8.36
N VAL A 5 5.38 -10.00 -9.56
CA VAL A 5 4.26 -9.10 -9.80
C VAL A 5 2.99 -9.95 -9.73
N GLY A 6 2.56 -10.24 -8.50
CA GLY A 6 1.42 -11.10 -8.18
C GLY A 6 0.09 -10.38 -8.36
N GLN A 7 -0.66 -10.81 -9.37
CA GLN A 7 -2.04 -10.48 -9.71
C GLN A 7 -2.97 -10.25 -8.49
N ASN A 8 -3.05 -8.99 -8.02
CA ASN A 8 -4.22 -8.31 -7.42
C ASN A 8 -3.79 -7.05 -6.64
N CYS A 9 -2.90 -6.23 -7.21
CA CYS A 9 -2.56 -4.94 -6.60
C CYS A 9 -3.79 -4.03 -6.59
N SER A 10 -4.19 -3.61 -5.38
CA SER A 10 -5.24 -2.62 -5.17
C SER A 10 -4.91 -1.31 -5.92
N TYR A 11 -5.91 -0.45 -6.12
CA TYR A 11 -5.66 0.89 -6.70
C TYR A 11 -4.53 1.62 -5.97
N LEU A 12 -4.49 1.51 -4.64
CA LEU A 12 -3.46 2.13 -3.81
C LEU A 12 -2.05 1.57 -4.09
N CYS A 13 -1.90 0.24 -4.23
CA CYS A 13 -0.61 -0.36 -4.61
C CYS A 13 -0.08 0.21 -5.92
N ARG A 14 -0.96 0.35 -6.93
CA ARG A 14 -0.58 0.86 -8.24
C ARG A 14 -0.17 2.33 -8.18
N ALA A 15 -0.90 3.15 -7.42
CA ALA A 15 -0.56 4.54 -7.23
C ALA A 15 0.82 4.68 -6.56
N ILE A 16 1.10 3.91 -5.52
CA ILE A 16 2.38 3.99 -4.80
C ILE A 16 3.53 3.48 -5.65
N ALA A 17 3.35 2.38 -6.38
CA ALA A 17 4.37 1.91 -7.32
C ALA A 17 4.70 2.98 -8.37
N GLN A 18 3.68 3.67 -8.90
CA GLN A 18 3.89 4.75 -9.86
C GLN A 18 4.65 5.94 -9.24
N GLU A 19 4.30 6.33 -8.01
CA GLU A 19 4.99 7.42 -7.30
C GLU A 19 6.43 7.05 -6.95
N LEU A 20 6.70 5.79 -6.62
CA LEU A 20 8.06 5.28 -6.39
C LEU A 20 8.90 5.37 -7.67
N GLU A 21 8.36 4.90 -8.81
CA GLU A 21 9.02 5.01 -10.11
C GLU A 21 9.24 6.47 -10.55
N ASN A 22 8.28 7.36 -10.27
CA ASN A 22 8.43 8.79 -10.55
C ASN A 22 9.54 9.39 -9.69
N THR A 23 9.54 9.10 -8.39
CA THR A 23 10.55 9.60 -7.45
C THR A 23 11.94 9.13 -7.82
N GLN A 24 12.07 7.85 -8.19
CA GLN A 24 13.35 7.29 -8.66
C GLN A 24 13.88 8.08 -9.85
N ARG A 25 13.07 8.21 -10.91
CA ARG A 25 13.47 8.91 -12.14
C ARG A 25 13.83 10.37 -11.88
N THR A 26 13.09 11.05 -11.01
CA THR A 26 13.38 12.45 -10.64
C THR A 26 14.67 12.57 -9.84
N CYS A 27 14.89 11.69 -8.86
CA CYS A 27 16.13 11.68 -8.07
C CYS A 27 17.35 11.39 -8.95
N GLU A 28 17.26 10.40 -9.85
CA GLU A 28 18.31 10.07 -10.83
C GLU A 28 18.61 11.24 -11.77
N TYR A 29 17.58 11.96 -12.24
CA TYR A 29 17.76 13.11 -13.13
C TYR A 29 18.43 14.30 -12.44
N ILE A 30 18.07 14.59 -11.19
CA ILE A 30 18.65 15.68 -10.41
C ILE A 30 20.08 15.34 -9.97
N GLY A 31 20.36 14.06 -9.71
CA GLY A 31 21.64 13.55 -9.24
C GLY A 31 21.74 13.45 -7.72
N ASP A 32 22.90 13.03 -7.24
CA ASP A 32 23.14 12.74 -5.83
C ASP A 32 23.25 14.03 -5.01
N THR A 33 22.21 14.29 -4.23
CA THR A 33 22.13 15.40 -3.27
C THR A 33 21.60 14.86 -1.95
N PRO A 34 21.81 15.58 -0.82
CA PRO A 34 21.17 15.21 0.44
C PRO A 34 19.64 15.10 0.31
N LEU A 35 19.02 16.00 -0.46
CA LEU A 35 17.57 16.01 -0.67
C LEU A 35 17.08 14.78 -1.47
N THR A 36 17.75 14.43 -2.57
CA THR A 36 17.35 13.26 -3.38
C THR A 36 17.56 11.96 -2.61
N THR A 37 18.61 11.88 -1.78
CA THR A 37 18.86 10.74 -0.88
C THR A 37 17.76 10.60 0.18
N GLU A 38 17.40 11.69 0.84
CA GLU A 38 16.36 11.71 1.87
C GLU A 38 14.99 11.37 1.26
N LEU A 39 14.62 12.02 0.15
CA LEU A 39 13.36 11.77 -0.54
C LEU A 39 13.24 10.32 -1.03
N TRP A 40 14.30 9.75 -1.59
CA TRP A 40 14.30 8.36 -2.02
C TRP A 40 14.11 7.40 -0.85
N THR A 41 14.78 7.68 0.28
CA THR A 41 14.63 6.89 1.51
C THR A 41 13.18 6.90 2.00
N GLU A 42 12.55 8.06 2.05
CA GLU A 42 11.14 8.20 2.46
C GLU A 42 10.17 7.53 1.47
N ALA A 43 10.44 7.62 0.17
CA ALA A 43 9.61 6.96 -0.85
C ALA A 43 9.64 5.43 -0.73
N VAL A 44 10.82 4.85 -0.48
CA VAL A 44 10.96 3.41 -0.20
C VAL A 44 10.23 3.03 1.10
N ALA A 45 10.42 3.80 2.17
CA ALA A 45 9.74 3.55 3.44
C ALA A 45 8.20 3.59 3.31
N LEU A 46 7.67 4.53 2.54
CA LEU A 46 6.23 4.61 2.22
C LEU A 46 5.75 3.36 1.47
N SER A 47 6.50 2.93 0.45
CA SER A 47 6.18 1.72 -0.33
C SER A 47 6.07 0.47 0.56
N ASP A 48 7.05 0.29 1.45
CA ASP A 48 7.08 -0.83 2.39
C ASP A 48 5.92 -0.76 3.40
N ALA A 49 5.70 0.41 4.00
CA ALA A 49 4.63 0.63 4.96
C ALA A 49 3.25 0.36 4.34
N CYS A 50 3.01 0.82 3.11
CA CYS A 50 1.74 0.59 2.44
C CYS A 50 1.54 -0.87 2.02
N SER A 51 2.59 -1.55 1.55
CA SER A 51 2.52 -2.98 1.25
C SER A 51 2.15 -3.77 2.50
N ARG A 52 2.78 -3.48 3.64
CA ARG A 52 2.46 -4.08 4.93
C ARG A 52 1.03 -3.78 5.39
N TYR A 53 0.58 -2.53 5.27
CA TYR A 53 -0.78 -2.12 5.62
C TYR A 53 -1.83 -2.91 4.83
N LEU A 54 -1.63 -3.09 3.52
CA LEU A 54 -2.58 -3.78 2.66
C LEU A 54 -2.64 -5.29 2.94
N GLU A 55 -1.49 -5.91 3.20
CA GLU A 55 -1.43 -7.31 3.64
C GLU A 55 -2.20 -7.51 4.96
N LEU A 56 -1.93 -6.67 5.96
CA LEU A 56 -2.64 -6.72 7.25
C LEU A 56 -4.15 -6.46 7.08
N GLY A 57 -4.53 -5.52 6.22
CA GLY A 57 -5.93 -5.22 5.91
C GLY A 57 -6.64 -6.39 5.23
N TYR A 58 -5.94 -7.14 4.37
CA TYR A 58 -6.46 -8.36 3.78
C TYR A 58 -6.65 -9.46 4.84
N GLN A 59 -5.65 -9.71 5.66
CA GLN A 59 -5.73 -10.68 6.76
C GLN A 59 -6.87 -10.36 7.73
N LEU A 60 -7.04 -9.08 8.07
CA LEU A 60 -8.15 -8.62 8.93
C LEU A 60 -9.51 -8.89 8.28
N ARG A 61 -9.65 -8.67 6.98
CA ARG A 61 -10.89 -9.00 6.24
C ARG A 61 -11.18 -10.50 6.28
N ILE A 62 -10.16 -11.34 6.08
CA ILE A 62 -10.33 -12.81 6.18
C ILE A 62 -10.78 -13.20 7.58
N LYS A 63 -10.12 -12.71 8.62
CA LYS A 63 -10.51 -12.93 10.02
C LYS A 63 -11.94 -12.48 10.32
N ALA A 64 -12.37 -11.33 9.79
CA ALA A 64 -13.74 -10.86 9.94
C ALA A 64 -14.75 -11.86 9.34
N MET A 65 -14.46 -12.41 8.17
CA MET A 65 -15.32 -13.41 7.52
C MET A 65 -15.36 -14.73 8.30
N GLU A 66 -14.22 -15.17 8.84
CA GLU A 66 -14.14 -16.37 9.69
C GLU A 66 -15.03 -16.27 10.94
N VAL A 67 -15.22 -15.06 11.50
CA VAL A 67 -16.10 -14.83 12.66
C VAL A 67 -17.55 -14.47 12.27
N GLY A 68 -17.93 -14.70 11.00
CA GLY A 68 -19.31 -14.55 10.53
C GLY A 68 -19.70 -13.16 10.04
N ILE A 69 -18.75 -12.22 9.90
CA ILE A 69 -19.03 -10.90 9.31
C ILE A 69 -19.18 -11.07 7.79
N SER A 70 -20.38 -10.81 7.28
CA SER A 70 -20.64 -10.84 5.84
C SER A 70 -19.87 -9.74 5.09
N PRO A 71 -19.62 -9.90 3.78
CA PRO A 71 -19.01 -8.84 2.96
C PRO A 71 -19.74 -7.50 3.06
N LYS A 72 -21.08 -7.51 3.15
CA LYS A 72 -21.89 -6.29 3.28
C LYS A 72 -21.65 -5.60 4.63
N GLN A 73 -21.69 -6.34 5.73
CA GLN A 73 -21.41 -5.81 7.08
C GLN A 73 -19.99 -5.25 7.16
N TRP A 74 -19.00 -5.95 6.59
CA TRP A 74 -17.63 -5.47 6.50
C TRP A 74 -17.52 -4.11 5.81
N GLN A 75 -18.23 -3.92 4.69
CA GLN A 75 -18.25 -2.62 4.00
C GLN A 75 -18.92 -1.53 4.83
N GLU A 76 -19.99 -1.83 5.55
CA GLU A 76 -20.63 -0.85 6.43
C GLU A 76 -19.76 -0.48 7.63
N ILE A 77 -19.01 -1.44 8.21
CA ILE A 77 -17.97 -1.16 9.23
C ILE A 77 -16.93 -0.20 8.66
N ARG A 78 -16.38 -0.49 7.47
CA ARG A 78 -15.36 0.36 6.83
C ARG A 78 -15.84 1.76 6.45
N LYS A 79 -17.15 1.93 6.26
CA LYS A 79 -17.78 3.25 6.02
C LYS A 79 -18.14 3.98 7.32
N GLY A 80 -17.86 3.41 8.50
CA GLY A 80 -18.25 3.97 9.79
C GLY A 80 -19.76 3.91 10.05
N ARG A 81 -20.48 3.02 9.36
CA ARG A 81 -21.95 2.89 9.43
C ARG A 81 -22.40 1.70 10.27
N ALA A 82 -21.47 0.87 10.73
CA ALA A 82 -21.77 -0.12 11.75
C ALA A 82 -21.87 0.58 13.11
N GLY A 83 -23.12 0.82 13.56
CA GLY A 83 -23.38 1.28 14.92
C GLY A 83 -22.90 0.25 15.94
N ARG A 84 -22.37 0.74 17.07
CA ARG A 84 -22.17 -0.07 18.27
C ARG A 84 -23.47 -0.10 19.06
#